data_AF-A0A2S6T6C9-F1
#
_entry.id   AF-A0A2S6T6C9-F1
#
_cell.length_a   1.000
_cell.length_b   1.000
_cell.length_c   1.000
_cell.angle_alpha   90.00
_cell.angle_beta   90.00
_cell.angle_gamma   90.00
#
_symmetry.space_group_name_H-M   'P 1'
#
loop_
_entity.id
_entity.type
_entity.pdbx_description
1 polymer ?
#
loop_
_entity_poly.entity_id
_entity_poly.type
_entity_poly.pdbx_seq_one_letter_code
_entity_poly.pdbx_strand_id
1 'polypeptide(L)'
;SNETLDDYTNVDVCVIGGGFTGVSSAINLSKKGYSVALCEARQIGWGASGRNGGQLGIGMRKDQNTIETTLGFDHARELWNLGLESVTECINLIKENNIACGLQKGLLDAGYFAKDKEDFLFKIEHMQKNYNFEGYEFINQKQIKEEINCKLYSSGLLNNFSYHLNPLKFLIGLARLLIKYKVKVYENTPVTNIVEAGDNVKIYSNKKIIKANKVVVGCNGYLDKLLGKINNNFMPINNYMIATEPLGEKTAGDIIKNNYAICDTRFIIDYYRFSEDWRMIFGGGETYSSKFLNNSKNFVLNRMYKVFPMLKGYKIEYSWGGTLAVTVNRLPDFGTLMNNKLLYAQGYSGHGLSLSTFAGKLIAEKIDGFNERFDLFSKINHLSIPGGSLVRRPIYSTAIFYYKLRDLLF
;
A
#
# COMPACT_ATOMS: atom_id res chain seq x y z
N SER A 1 2.31 -14.56 -17.91
CA SER A 1 3.07 -15.80 -18.15
C SER A 1 2.12 -16.79 -18.80
N ASN A 2 2.56 -17.60 -19.77
CA ASN A 2 1.76 -18.73 -20.28
C ASN A 2 2.10 -20.04 -19.56
N GLU A 3 2.95 -20.00 -18.53
CA GLU A 3 3.30 -21.18 -17.74
C GLU A 3 2.07 -21.68 -16.97
N THR A 4 1.76 -22.95 -17.17
CA THR A 4 0.78 -23.67 -16.37
C THR A 4 1.49 -24.47 -15.30
N LEU A 5 0.98 -24.43 -14.07
CA LEU A 5 1.51 -25.25 -12.99
C LEU A 5 1.46 -26.75 -13.38
N ASP A 6 2.54 -27.50 -13.16
CA ASP A 6 2.53 -28.96 -13.34
C ASP A 6 1.81 -29.66 -12.18
N ASP A 7 1.47 -30.95 -12.32
CA ASP A 7 0.82 -31.71 -11.25
C ASP A 7 1.64 -31.73 -9.95
N TYR A 8 2.96 -31.78 -10.09
CA TYR A 8 3.91 -31.69 -9.00
C TYR A 8 5.08 -30.77 -9.34
N THR A 9 5.30 -29.73 -8.53
CA THR A 9 6.44 -28.80 -8.66
C THR A 9 7.27 -28.80 -7.37
N ASN A 10 8.59 -28.82 -7.49
CA ASN A 10 9.51 -28.66 -6.36
C ASN A 10 10.36 -27.40 -6.53
N VAL A 11 10.45 -26.59 -5.48
CA VAL A 11 11.22 -25.33 -5.42
C VAL A 11 11.74 -25.10 -4.00
N ASP A 12 12.71 -24.21 -3.82
CA ASP A 12 13.16 -23.82 -2.49
C ASP A 12 12.11 -22.94 -1.80
N VAL A 13 11.54 -21.99 -2.55
CA VAL A 13 10.54 -21.05 -2.02
C VAL A 13 9.32 -20.95 -2.92
N CYS A 14 8.14 -21.15 -2.34
CA CYS A 14 6.87 -20.84 -2.97
C CYS A 14 6.34 -19.49 -2.49
N VAL A 15 6.14 -18.55 -3.40
CA VAL A 15 5.57 -17.23 -3.13
C VAL A 15 4.09 -17.21 -3.56
N ILE A 16 3.22 -16.72 -2.70
CA ILE A 16 1.77 -16.67 -2.92
C ILE A 16 1.31 -15.21 -2.94
N GLY A 17 0.85 -14.76 -4.11
CA GLY A 17 0.38 -13.41 -4.40
C GLY A 17 1.33 -12.62 -5.30
N GLY A 18 0.81 -12.16 -6.45
CA GLY A 18 1.48 -11.34 -7.45
C GLY A 18 1.34 -9.84 -7.22
N GLY A 19 1.30 -9.41 -5.95
CA GLY A 19 1.41 -8.00 -5.55
C GLY A 19 2.86 -7.59 -5.28
N PHE A 20 3.08 -6.36 -4.80
CA PHE A 20 4.43 -5.85 -4.50
C PHE A 20 5.22 -6.75 -3.55
N THR A 21 4.62 -7.20 -2.44
CA THR A 21 5.28 -8.10 -1.48
C THR A 21 5.79 -9.36 -2.14
N GLY A 22 4.91 -10.09 -2.84
CA GLY A 22 5.30 -11.37 -3.45
C GLY A 22 6.26 -11.19 -4.64
N VAL A 23 6.00 -10.24 -5.53
CA VAL A 23 6.91 -9.97 -6.67
C VAL A 23 8.29 -9.56 -6.16
N SER A 24 8.37 -8.66 -5.18
CA SER A 24 9.65 -8.24 -4.59
C SER A 24 10.36 -9.39 -3.87
N SER A 25 9.63 -10.21 -3.09
CA SER A 25 10.21 -11.41 -2.46
C SER A 25 10.80 -12.36 -3.50
N ALA A 26 10.06 -12.66 -4.57
CA ALA A 26 10.52 -13.58 -5.60
C ALA A 26 11.78 -13.07 -6.31
N ILE A 27 11.86 -11.76 -6.60
CA ILE A 27 13.05 -11.13 -7.18
C ILE A 27 14.24 -11.26 -6.23
N ASN A 28 14.08 -10.85 -4.97
CA ASN A 28 15.19 -10.82 -4.00
C ASN A 28 15.69 -12.24 -3.66
N LEU A 29 14.78 -13.22 -3.52
CA LEU A 29 15.14 -14.61 -3.31
C LEU A 29 15.85 -15.21 -4.54
N SER A 30 15.37 -14.94 -5.74
CA SER A 30 16.01 -15.48 -6.94
C SER A 30 17.38 -14.86 -7.19
N LYS A 31 17.59 -13.59 -6.85
CA LYS A 31 18.93 -12.94 -6.84
C LYS A 31 19.92 -13.65 -5.90
N LYS A 32 19.42 -14.27 -4.83
CA LYS A 32 20.21 -15.04 -3.85
C LYS A 32 20.42 -16.50 -4.25
N GLY A 33 19.89 -16.93 -5.40
CA GLY A 33 20.10 -18.27 -5.95
C GLY A 33 19.03 -19.29 -5.59
N TYR A 34 17.98 -18.91 -4.87
CA TYR A 34 16.85 -19.81 -4.59
C TYR A 34 16.07 -20.13 -5.88
N SER A 35 15.64 -21.37 -6.03
CA SER A 35 14.60 -21.71 -6.99
C SER A 35 13.25 -21.25 -6.46
N VAL A 36 12.54 -20.41 -7.23
CA VAL A 36 11.30 -19.76 -6.78
C VAL A 36 10.14 -20.04 -7.73
N ALA A 37 8.99 -20.39 -7.16
CA ALA A 37 7.70 -20.36 -7.84
C ALA A 37 6.80 -19.28 -7.25
N LEU A 38 6.18 -18.45 -8.10
CA LEU A 38 5.16 -17.47 -7.71
C LEU A 38 3.79 -17.91 -8.22
N CYS A 39 2.84 -18.09 -7.32
CA CYS A 39 1.45 -18.38 -7.63
C CYS A 39 0.59 -17.13 -7.41
N GLU A 40 -0.10 -16.68 -8.47
CA GLU A 40 -1.08 -15.60 -8.42
C GLU A 40 -2.44 -16.16 -8.81
N ALA A 41 -3.45 -15.92 -7.97
CA ALA A 41 -4.80 -16.43 -8.17
C ALA A 41 -5.47 -15.89 -9.45
N ARG A 42 -5.00 -14.74 -9.94
CA ARG A 42 -5.48 -14.04 -11.14
C ARG A 42 -4.29 -13.60 -11.99
N GLN A 43 -4.19 -12.32 -12.32
CA GLN A 43 -3.04 -11.74 -13.01
C GLN A 43 -2.18 -10.94 -12.02
N ILE A 44 -0.88 -10.85 -12.28
CA ILE A 44 0.04 -10.00 -11.51
C ILE A 44 -0.52 -8.57 -11.47
N GLY A 45 -0.54 -7.99 -10.27
CA GLY A 45 -1.07 -6.66 -10.05
C GLY A 45 -2.60 -6.53 -10.05
N TRP A 46 -3.35 -7.64 -10.14
CA TRP A 46 -4.81 -7.59 -10.13
C TRP A 46 -5.40 -6.96 -8.84
N GLY A 47 -4.73 -7.15 -7.70
CA GLY A 47 -5.17 -6.67 -6.38
C GLY A 47 -4.83 -5.21 -6.06
N ALA A 48 -4.65 -4.90 -4.77
CA ALA A 48 -4.42 -3.53 -4.28
C ALA A 48 -3.16 -2.86 -4.88
N SER A 49 -2.12 -3.65 -5.15
CA SER A 49 -0.86 -3.15 -5.68
C SER A 49 -1.00 -2.49 -7.07
N GLY A 50 -1.85 -3.01 -7.95
CA GLY A 50 -2.10 -2.39 -9.25
C GLY A 50 -3.24 -1.36 -9.26
N ARG A 51 -4.00 -1.26 -8.16
CA ARG A 51 -5.22 -0.44 -8.08
C ARG A 51 -5.16 0.72 -7.11
N ASN A 52 -4.03 1.00 -6.47
CA ASN A 52 -3.91 2.11 -5.51
C ASN A 52 -3.63 3.46 -6.20
N GLY A 53 -3.66 4.55 -5.42
CA GLY A 53 -3.49 5.92 -5.93
C GLY A 53 -2.07 6.28 -6.35
N GLY A 54 -1.06 5.45 -6.04
CA GLY A 54 0.31 5.69 -6.46
C GLY A 54 1.13 6.62 -5.57
N GLN A 55 0.64 6.96 -4.37
CA GLN A 55 1.41 7.72 -3.38
C GLN A 55 2.58 6.90 -2.83
N LEU A 56 3.81 7.31 -3.13
CA LEU A 56 5.04 6.71 -2.64
C LEU A 56 5.59 7.55 -1.48
N GLY A 57 4.98 7.35 -0.31
CA GLY A 57 5.32 8.07 0.92
C GLY A 57 6.41 7.38 1.76
N ILE A 58 7.12 8.18 2.55
CA ILE A 58 8.07 7.72 3.58
C ILE A 58 7.34 7.42 4.90
N GLY A 59 8.04 6.69 5.78
CA GLY A 59 7.59 6.42 7.15
C GLY A 59 6.53 5.33 7.20
N MET A 60 5.55 5.51 8.09
CA MET A 60 4.45 4.59 8.33
C MET A 60 3.11 5.29 8.14
N ARG A 61 2.00 4.52 8.18
CA ARG A 61 0.66 5.11 8.05
C ARG A 61 0.30 6.08 9.18
N LYS A 62 0.85 5.86 10.38
CA LYS A 62 0.66 6.69 11.58
C LYS A 62 1.78 7.72 11.67
N ASP A 63 1.46 8.87 12.27
CA ASP A 63 2.46 9.88 12.59
C ASP A 63 3.51 9.32 13.55
N GLN A 64 4.72 9.85 13.44
CA GLN A 64 5.88 9.32 14.13
C GLN A 64 5.74 9.42 15.67
N ASN A 65 5.18 10.51 16.17
CA ASN A 65 4.93 10.71 17.61
C ASN A 65 3.96 9.65 18.19
N THR A 66 2.91 9.29 17.45
CA THR A 66 2.01 8.19 17.83
C THR A 66 2.74 6.85 17.91
N ILE A 67 3.66 6.60 16.98
CA ILE A 67 4.45 5.36 16.95
C ILE A 67 5.40 5.31 18.15
N GLU A 68 6.06 6.43 18.48
CA GLU A 68 6.91 6.56 19.67
C GLU A 68 6.13 6.26 20.96
N THR A 69 4.95 6.86 21.10
CA THR A 69 4.09 6.65 22.27
C THR A 69 3.66 5.18 22.41
N THR A 70 3.52 4.46 21.30
CA THR A 70 3.00 3.08 21.29
C THR A 70 4.10 2.03 21.41
N LEU A 71 5.26 2.24 20.77
CA LEU A 71 6.33 1.24 20.64
C LEU A 71 7.62 1.62 21.36
N GLY A 72 7.71 2.84 21.89
CA GLY A 72 8.94 3.41 22.41
C GLY A 72 9.80 4.06 21.31
N PHE A 73 10.62 5.02 21.72
CA PHE A 73 11.39 5.88 20.82
C PHE A 73 12.36 5.11 19.92
N ASP A 74 13.11 4.15 20.46
CA ASP A 74 14.11 3.39 19.69
C ASP A 74 13.47 2.54 18.60
N HIS A 75 12.38 1.84 18.91
CA HIS A 75 11.66 1.04 17.93
C HIS A 75 11.04 1.95 16.86
N ALA A 76 10.42 3.07 17.27
CA ALA A 76 9.88 4.05 16.34
C ALA A 76 10.97 4.61 15.40
N ARG A 77 12.17 4.86 15.92
CA ARG A 77 13.32 5.34 15.15
C ARG A 77 13.80 4.38 14.09
N GLU A 78 13.93 3.11 14.43
CA GLU A 78 14.29 2.09 13.44
C GLU A 78 13.20 1.94 12.38
N LEU A 79 11.91 1.97 12.76
CA LEU A 79 10.81 1.96 11.81
C LEU A 79 10.82 3.18 10.88
N TRP A 80 11.18 4.36 11.39
CA TRP A 80 11.34 5.56 10.57
C TRP A 80 12.45 5.39 9.52
N ASN A 81 13.62 4.91 9.94
CA ASN A 81 14.76 4.65 9.06
C ASN A 81 14.40 3.66 7.95
N LEU A 82 13.71 2.57 8.30
CA LEU A 82 13.22 1.60 7.32
C LEU A 82 12.15 2.20 6.39
N GLY A 83 11.32 3.11 6.90
CA GLY A 83 10.36 3.88 6.10
C GLY A 83 11.05 4.75 5.04
N LEU A 84 12.13 5.45 5.40
CA LEU A 84 12.95 6.21 4.45
C LEU A 84 13.61 5.29 3.41
N GLU A 85 14.23 4.20 3.87
CA GLU A 85 14.88 3.24 2.98
C GLU A 85 13.89 2.61 2.00
N SER A 86 12.65 2.33 2.43
CA SER A 86 11.64 1.71 1.58
C SER A 86 11.31 2.53 0.33
N VAL A 87 11.34 3.87 0.44
CA VAL A 87 11.17 4.77 -0.71
C VAL A 87 12.43 4.76 -1.55
N THR A 88 13.60 4.91 -0.94
CA THR A 88 14.90 4.86 -1.64
C THR A 88 15.07 3.59 -2.46
N GLU A 89 14.71 2.43 -1.91
CA GLU A 89 14.72 1.14 -2.60
C GLU A 89 13.82 1.15 -3.84
N CYS A 90 12.60 1.70 -3.73
CA CYS A 90 11.71 1.82 -4.89
C CYS A 90 12.32 2.71 -5.98
N ILE A 91 12.91 3.85 -5.60
CA ILE A 91 13.58 4.75 -6.55
C ILE A 91 14.77 4.06 -7.23
N ASN A 92 15.58 3.31 -6.48
CA ASN A 92 16.70 2.55 -7.02
C ASN A 92 16.22 1.47 -8.00
N LEU A 93 15.21 0.69 -7.63
CA LEU A 93 14.61 -0.31 -8.53
C LEU A 93 14.09 0.30 -9.83
N ILE A 94 13.46 1.48 -9.75
CA ILE A 94 12.97 2.22 -10.92
C ILE A 94 14.14 2.62 -11.82
N LYS A 95 15.19 3.23 -11.26
CA LYS A 95 16.37 3.72 -12.00
C LYS A 95 17.18 2.58 -12.61
N GLU A 96 17.57 1.59 -11.80
CA GLU A 96 18.42 0.48 -12.22
C GLU A 96 17.79 -0.38 -13.33
N ASN A 97 16.46 -0.45 -13.37
CA ASN A 97 15.73 -1.30 -14.30
C ASN A 97 14.94 -0.51 -15.36
N ASN A 98 15.16 0.81 -15.44
CA ASN A 98 14.50 1.71 -16.39
C ASN A 98 12.97 1.54 -16.43
N ILE A 99 12.34 1.52 -15.25
CA ILE A 99 10.89 1.30 -15.16
C ILE A 99 10.13 2.59 -15.48
N ALA A 100 9.50 2.62 -16.66
CA ALA A 100 8.65 3.73 -17.09
C ALA A 100 7.30 3.73 -16.34
N CYS A 101 7.29 4.25 -15.11
CA CYS A 101 6.08 4.35 -14.26
C CYS A 101 5.62 5.78 -13.98
N GLY A 102 6.13 6.78 -14.70
CA GLY A 102 5.74 8.18 -14.52
C GLY A 102 6.06 8.71 -13.12
N LEU A 103 7.26 8.40 -12.60
CA LEU A 103 7.70 8.85 -11.28
C LEU A 103 7.77 10.39 -11.23
N GLN A 104 7.11 10.98 -10.24
CA GLN A 104 7.08 12.41 -9.98
C GLN A 104 7.38 12.69 -8.51
N LYS A 105 8.04 13.81 -8.23
CA LYS A 105 8.46 14.16 -6.86
C LYS A 105 7.36 14.96 -6.16
N GLY A 106 7.23 14.74 -4.85
CA GLY A 106 6.39 15.52 -3.95
C GLY A 106 5.06 14.86 -3.62
N LEU A 107 4.74 14.87 -2.34
CA LEU A 107 3.45 14.52 -1.78
C LEU A 107 3.08 15.60 -0.77
N LEU A 108 1.90 16.18 -0.94
CA LEU A 108 1.40 17.29 -0.12
C LEU A 108 0.18 16.82 0.69
N ASP A 109 0.33 16.83 2.01
CA ASP A 109 -0.80 16.68 2.92
C ASP A 109 -1.56 18.01 2.96
N ALA A 110 -2.80 18.05 2.48
CA ALA A 110 -3.64 19.25 2.45
C ALA A 110 -4.50 19.35 3.72
N GLY A 111 -4.26 20.38 4.52
CA GLY A 111 -4.97 20.63 5.78
C GLY A 111 -6.41 21.05 5.51
N TYR A 112 -7.37 20.19 5.86
CA TYR A 112 -8.80 20.43 5.74
C TYR A 112 -9.37 21.21 6.94
N PHE A 113 -8.77 21.05 8.12
CA PHE A 113 -9.20 21.68 9.37
C PHE A 113 -8.24 22.80 9.75
N ALA A 114 -8.76 23.83 10.43
CA ALA A 114 -7.95 24.96 10.88
C ALA A 114 -6.76 24.53 11.76
N LYS A 115 -6.97 23.53 12.63
CA LYS A 115 -5.96 22.97 13.54
C LYS A 115 -4.79 22.25 12.85
N ASP A 116 -4.96 21.87 11.58
CA ASP A 116 -3.93 21.10 10.87
C ASP A 116 -2.64 21.90 10.72
N LYS A 117 -2.72 23.24 10.75
CA LYS A 117 -1.56 24.12 10.79
C LYS A 117 -0.67 23.80 12.00
N GLU A 118 -1.23 23.76 13.19
CA GLU A 118 -0.48 23.50 14.42
C GLU A 118 0.09 22.08 14.42
N ASP A 119 -0.68 21.09 13.95
CA ASP A 119 -0.22 19.70 13.80
C ASP A 119 0.96 19.58 12.82
N PHE A 120 0.93 20.31 11.70
CA PHE A 120 2.02 20.34 10.72
C PHE A 120 3.29 21.00 11.26
N LEU A 121 3.16 22.13 11.95
CA LEU A 121 4.30 22.82 12.55
C LEU A 121 4.96 21.97 13.65
N PHE A 122 4.14 21.34 14.50
CA PHE A 122 4.63 20.39 15.51
C PHE A 122 5.39 19.22 14.85
N LYS A 123 4.83 18.64 13.78
CA LYS A 123 5.48 17.54 13.05
C LYS A 123 6.83 17.96 12.46
N ILE A 124 6.94 19.16 11.89
CA ILE A 124 8.22 19.67 11.35
C ILE A 124 9.25 19.78 12.47
N GLU A 125 8.91 20.47 13.57
CA GLU A 125 9.83 20.69 14.69
C GLU A 125 10.27 19.36 15.31
N HIS A 126 9.31 18.46 15.56
CA HIS A 126 9.59 17.15 16.16
C HIS A 126 10.52 16.31 15.28
N MET A 127 10.27 16.28 13.97
CA MET A 127 11.08 15.48 13.04
C MET A 127 12.47 16.08 12.82
N GLN A 128 12.60 17.41 12.82
CA GLN A 128 13.91 18.05 12.78
C GLN A 128 14.70 17.76 14.05
N LYS A 129 14.10 17.97 15.23
CA LYS A 129 14.76 17.84 16.53
C LYS A 129 15.17 16.40 16.87
N ASN A 130 14.28 15.44 16.63
CA ASN A 130 14.46 14.06 17.13
C ASN A 130 14.98 13.08 16.07
N TYR A 131 14.85 13.43 14.78
CA TYR A 131 15.23 12.55 13.66
C TYR A 131 16.18 13.21 12.65
N ASN A 132 16.56 14.48 12.86
CA ASN A 132 17.35 15.26 11.91
C ASN A 132 16.75 15.26 10.49
N PHE A 133 15.42 15.24 10.40
CA PHE A 133 14.71 15.16 9.12
C PHE A 133 14.17 16.53 8.71
N GLU A 134 14.77 17.12 7.67
CA GLU A 134 14.44 18.45 7.13
C GLU A 134 13.66 18.37 5.80
N GLY A 135 13.02 17.23 5.53
CA GLY A 135 12.31 17.00 4.28
C GLY A 135 10.88 17.55 4.22
N TYR A 136 10.40 18.16 5.30
CA TYR A 136 9.06 18.72 5.38
C TYR A 136 9.07 20.24 5.20
N GLU A 137 8.13 20.74 4.40
CA GLU A 137 7.92 22.17 4.19
C GLU A 137 6.48 22.55 4.54
N PHE A 138 6.32 23.58 5.38
CA PHE A 138 5.01 24.10 5.72
C PHE A 138 4.48 25.02 4.60
N ILE A 139 3.27 24.72 4.13
CA ILE A 139 2.55 25.52 3.15
C ILE A 139 1.46 26.30 3.88
N ASN A 140 1.58 27.63 3.92
CA ASN A 140 0.61 28.46 4.60
C ASN A 140 -0.69 28.65 3.78
N GLN A 141 -1.68 29.33 4.37
CA GLN A 141 -2.99 29.51 3.75
C GLN A 141 -2.97 30.24 2.40
N LYS A 142 -2.03 31.16 2.18
CA LYS A 142 -1.88 31.83 0.88
C LYS A 142 -1.28 30.87 -0.14
N GLN A 143 -0.19 30.21 0.24
CA GLN A 143 0.53 29.28 -0.64
C GLN A 143 -0.34 28.09 -1.04
N ILE A 144 -1.15 27.51 -0.14
CA ILE A 144 -1.98 26.34 -0.47
C ILE A 144 -3.05 26.66 -1.52
N LYS A 145 -3.58 27.89 -1.53
CA LYS A 145 -4.53 28.37 -2.54
C LYS A 145 -3.88 28.62 -3.90
N GLU A 146 -2.59 28.95 -3.90
CA GLU A 146 -1.79 29.09 -5.11
C GLU A 146 -1.32 27.73 -5.64
N GLU A 147 -1.13 26.75 -4.75
CA GLU A 147 -0.69 25.39 -5.09
C GLU A 147 -1.86 24.53 -5.60
N ILE A 148 -3.01 24.58 -4.91
CA ILE A 148 -4.20 23.79 -5.21
C ILE A 148 -5.36 24.74 -5.44
N ASN A 149 -6.01 24.64 -6.60
CA ASN A 149 -7.22 25.41 -6.92
C ASN A 149 -8.45 24.82 -6.20
N CYS A 150 -8.43 24.91 -4.88
CA CYS A 150 -9.43 24.39 -3.98
C CYS A 150 -9.63 25.38 -2.82
N LYS A 151 -10.88 25.64 -2.44
CA LYS A 151 -11.24 26.54 -1.35
C LYS A 151 -11.30 25.85 0.02
N LEU A 152 -11.21 24.51 0.05
CA LEU A 152 -11.44 23.71 1.26
C LEU A 152 -10.21 23.63 2.17
N TYR A 153 -9.02 23.94 1.66
CA TYR A 153 -7.77 23.73 2.40
C TYR A 153 -7.23 25.02 3.03
N SER A 154 -6.79 24.93 4.28
CA SER A 154 -6.29 26.06 5.07
C SER A 154 -4.77 26.09 5.24
N SER A 155 -4.10 24.97 5.03
CA SER A 155 -2.65 24.80 5.14
C SER A 155 -2.20 23.55 4.37
N GLY A 156 -0.90 23.30 4.31
CA GLY A 156 -0.37 22.05 3.82
C GLY A 156 0.99 21.69 4.39
N LEU A 157 1.37 20.43 4.23
CA LEU A 157 2.70 19.91 4.57
C LEU A 157 3.26 19.17 3.37
N LEU A 158 4.21 19.78 2.68
CA LEU A 158 4.90 19.16 1.56
C LEU A 158 6.00 18.23 2.07
N ASN A 159 6.07 17.04 1.52
CA ASN A 159 7.14 16.07 1.76
C ASN A 159 8.02 15.92 0.53
N ASN A 160 9.22 16.48 0.61
CA ASN A 160 10.21 16.49 -0.48
C ASN A 160 10.98 15.16 -0.65
N PHE A 161 10.75 14.18 0.22
CA PHE A 161 11.32 12.84 0.12
C PHE A 161 10.30 11.79 -0.36
N SER A 162 9.06 12.23 -0.60
CA SER A 162 8.00 11.39 -1.15
C SER A 162 7.80 11.65 -2.63
N TYR A 163 7.16 10.70 -3.30
CA TYR A 163 6.93 10.71 -4.73
C TYR A 163 5.52 10.21 -5.03
N HIS A 164 5.13 10.26 -6.30
CA HIS A 164 4.01 9.50 -6.81
C HIS A 164 4.32 8.90 -8.17
N LEU A 165 3.58 7.85 -8.53
CA LEU A 165 3.81 7.10 -9.76
C LEU A 165 2.55 6.33 -10.20
N ASN A 166 2.58 5.72 -11.38
CA ASN A 166 1.63 4.71 -11.79
C ASN A 166 1.99 3.35 -11.17
N PRO A 167 1.23 2.87 -10.16
CA PRO A 167 1.65 1.70 -9.37
C PRO A 167 1.55 0.39 -10.17
N LEU A 168 0.61 0.29 -11.10
CA LEU A 168 0.52 -0.88 -11.98
C LEU A 168 1.70 -0.94 -12.95
N LYS A 169 2.09 0.20 -13.56
CA LYS A 169 3.29 0.26 -14.41
C LYS A 169 4.55 -0.07 -13.62
N PHE A 170 4.68 0.43 -12.38
CA PHE A 170 5.80 0.09 -11.50
C PHE A 170 5.86 -1.42 -11.23
N LEU A 171 4.74 -2.03 -10.81
CA LEU A 171 4.66 -3.46 -10.54
C LEU A 171 4.93 -4.32 -11.78
N ILE A 172 4.42 -3.93 -12.95
CA ILE A 172 4.70 -4.62 -14.22
C ILE A 172 6.20 -4.52 -14.56
N GLY A 173 6.82 -3.36 -14.32
CA GLY A 173 8.27 -3.18 -14.45
C GLY A 173 9.04 -4.16 -13.57
N LEU A 174 8.66 -4.30 -12.30
CA LEU A 174 9.24 -5.30 -11.39
C LEU A 174 8.96 -6.73 -11.87
N ALA A 175 7.74 -7.02 -12.33
CA ALA A 175 7.36 -8.36 -12.78
C ALA A 175 8.19 -8.84 -13.99
N ARG A 176 8.67 -7.92 -14.85
CA ARG A 176 9.63 -8.28 -15.92
C ARG A 176 10.95 -8.82 -15.38
N LEU A 177 11.34 -8.43 -14.17
CA LEU A 177 12.53 -8.97 -13.51
C LEU A 177 12.34 -10.43 -13.09
N LEU A 178 11.11 -10.89 -12.86
CA LEU A 178 10.84 -12.31 -12.58
C LEU A 178 11.32 -13.20 -13.74
N ILE A 179 11.10 -12.76 -14.98
CA ILE A 179 11.59 -13.45 -16.18
C ILE A 179 13.12 -13.45 -16.21
N LYS A 180 13.73 -12.28 -15.99
CA LYS A 180 15.20 -12.12 -15.94
C LYS A 180 15.85 -13.06 -14.92
N TYR A 181 15.21 -13.24 -13.77
CA TYR A 181 15.68 -14.09 -12.68
C TYR A 181 15.10 -15.52 -12.71
N LYS A 182 14.47 -15.92 -13.82
CA LYS A 182 13.95 -17.30 -14.04
C LYS A 182 13.01 -17.80 -12.93
N VAL A 183 12.23 -16.90 -12.34
CA VAL A 183 11.14 -17.28 -11.43
C VAL A 183 10.07 -18.00 -12.23
N LYS A 184 9.58 -19.14 -11.74
CA LYS A 184 8.43 -19.83 -12.32
C LYS A 184 7.16 -19.08 -11.93
N VAL A 185 6.40 -18.55 -12.88
CA VAL A 185 5.26 -17.66 -12.60
C VAL A 185 3.97 -18.29 -13.10
N TYR A 186 3.10 -18.63 -12.16
CA TYR A 186 1.81 -19.25 -12.40
C TYR A 186 0.68 -18.27 -12.07
N GLU A 187 0.17 -17.61 -13.10
CA GLU A 187 -1.06 -16.81 -13.03
C GLU A 187 -2.30 -17.73 -13.08
N ASN A 188 -3.45 -17.22 -12.66
CA ASN A 188 -4.71 -17.97 -12.56
C ASN A 188 -4.59 -19.26 -11.73
N THR A 189 -3.71 -19.26 -10.73
CA THR A 189 -3.36 -20.42 -9.90
C THR A 189 -3.69 -20.11 -8.43
N PRO A 190 -4.96 -20.16 -8.03
CA PRO A 190 -5.38 -19.85 -6.67
C PRO A 190 -4.86 -20.94 -5.72
N VAL A 191 -4.06 -20.54 -4.74
CA VAL A 191 -3.66 -21.43 -3.65
C VAL A 191 -4.81 -21.54 -2.65
N THR A 192 -5.25 -22.77 -2.39
CA THR A 192 -6.40 -23.06 -1.53
C THR A 192 -5.99 -23.59 -0.16
N ASN A 193 -4.81 -24.17 -0.03
CA ASN A 193 -4.33 -24.74 1.23
C ASN A 193 -2.80 -24.80 1.33
N ILE A 194 -2.28 -24.71 2.55
CA ILE A 194 -0.85 -24.83 2.88
C ILE A 194 -0.72 -25.75 4.09
N VAL A 195 0.07 -26.82 3.96
CA VAL A 195 0.20 -27.86 4.98
C VAL A 195 1.68 -28.13 5.25
N GLU A 196 2.06 -28.10 6.52
CA GLU A 196 3.40 -28.52 6.94
C GLU A 196 3.56 -30.04 6.75
N ALA A 197 4.66 -30.47 6.14
CA ALA A 197 4.91 -31.85 5.77
C ALA A 197 6.38 -32.23 6.03
N GLY A 198 6.68 -32.62 7.27
CA GLY A 198 8.05 -32.88 7.71
C GLY A 198 8.91 -31.63 7.59
N ASP A 199 10.06 -31.72 6.92
CA ASP A 199 10.96 -30.58 6.72
C ASP A 199 10.50 -29.57 5.65
N ASN A 200 9.43 -29.89 4.93
CA ASN A 200 8.90 -29.09 3.83
C ASN A 200 7.48 -28.60 4.11
N VAL A 201 6.97 -27.80 3.18
CA VAL A 201 5.59 -27.36 3.11
C VAL A 201 4.98 -27.83 1.78
N LYS A 202 3.74 -28.33 1.83
CA LYS A 202 2.94 -28.64 0.65
C LYS A 202 1.90 -27.54 0.43
N ILE A 203 1.91 -26.97 -0.76
CA ILE A 203 1.01 -25.91 -1.21
C ILE A 203 0.09 -26.49 -2.26
N TYR A 204 -1.22 -26.33 -2.06
CA TYR A 204 -2.25 -26.91 -2.91
C TYR A 204 -2.93 -25.83 -3.75
N SER A 205 -3.05 -26.09 -5.05
CA SER A 205 -3.89 -25.32 -5.96
C SER A 205 -4.70 -26.28 -6.81
N ASN A 206 -6.01 -26.37 -6.56
CA ASN A 206 -6.88 -27.40 -7.13
C ASN A 206 -6.32 -28.82 -6.88
N LYS A 207 -6.03 -29.58 -7.94
CA LYS A 207 -5.45 -30.93 -7.87
C LYS A 207 -3.91 -30.93 -7.91
N LYS A 208 -3.27 -29.76 -8.03
CA LYS A 208 -1.82 -29.60 -8.22
C LYS A 208 -1.13 -29.28 -6.90
N ILE A 209 0.11 -29.73 -6.77
CA ILE A 209 0.88 -29.63 -5.54
C ILE A 209 2.24 -29.00 -5.82
N ILE A 210 2.60 -28.02 -4.98
CA ILE A 210 3.96 -27.48 -4.92
C ILE A 210 4.57 -27.92 -3.59
N LYS A 211 5.76 -28.51 -3.63
CA LYS A 211 6.60 -28.75 -2.46
C LYS A 211 7.64 -27.63 -2.36
N ALA A 212 7.75 -27.02 -1.19
CA ALA A 212 8.76 -25.98 -0.93
C ALA A 212 9.37 -26.09 0.46
N ASN A 213 10.62 -25.64 0.61
CA ASN A 213 11.28 -25.53 1.93
C ASN A 213 10.71 -24.35 2.73
N LYS A 214 10.45 -23.23 2.04
CA LYS A 214 9.84 -22.02 2.60
C LYS A 214 8.63 -21.56 1.78
N VAL A 215 7.72 -20.84 2.43
CA VAL A 215 6.56 -20.21 1.80
C VAL A 215 6.50 -18.74 2.18
N VAL A 216 6.24 -17.89 1.19
CA VAL A 216 5.98 -16.46 1.40
C VAL A 216 4.54 -16.15 1.02
N VAL A 217 3.80 -15.47 1.90
CA VAL A 217 2.41 -15.07 1.65
C VAL A 217 2.29 -13.55 1.62
N GLY A 218 1.98 -13.02 0.44
CA GLY A 218 1.80 -11.60 0.14
C GLY A 218 0.39 -11.27 -0.37
N CYS A 219 -0.64 -11.88 0.20
CA CYS A 219 -2.03 -11.77 -0.30
C CYS A 219 -2.78 -10.53 0.21
N ASN A 220 -2.28 -9.87 1.26
CA ASN A 220 -2.88 -8.67 1.85
C ASN A 220 -4.39 -8.82 2.10
N GLY A 221 -5.24 -7.90 1.60
CA GLY A 221 -6.69 -7.94 1.76
C GLY A 221 -7.41 -9.12 1.09
N TYR A 222 -6.70 -9.98 0.37
CA TYR A 222 -7.21 -11.14 -0.37
C TYR A 222 -6.74 -12.48 0.24
N LEU A 223 -6.38 -12.47 1.53
CA LEU A 223 -5.91 -13.68 2.24
C LEU A 223 -6.97 -14.78 2.39
N ASP A 224 -8.25 -14.42 2.31
CA ASP A 224 -9.40 -15.30 2.55
C ASP A 224 -9.21 -16.16 3.81
N LYS A 225 -9.20 -17.49 3.70
CA LYS A 225 -9.02 -18.40 4.84
C LYS A 225 -7.62 -19.02 4.87
N LEU A 226 -6.72 -18.60 3.98
CA LEU A 226 -5.45 -19.30 3.72
C LEU A 226 -4.57 -19.46 4.97
N LEU A 227 -4.54 -18.44 5.84
CA LEU A 227 -3.76 -18.45 7.09
C LEU A 227 -4.65 -18.51 8.35
N GLY A 228 -5.89 -19.00 8.23
CA GLY A 228 -6.79 -19.19 9.38
C GLY A 228 -6.99 -17.92 10.22
N LYS A 229 -6.58 -17.98 11.49
CA LYS A 229 -6.78 -16.89 12.47
C LYS A 229 -6.07 -15.58 12.11
N ILE A 230 -5.01 -15.62 11.30
CA ILE A 230 -4.26 -14.42 10.86
C ILE A 230 -5.15 -13.45 10.07
N ASN A 231 -6.21 -13.94 9.41
CA ASN A 231 -7.18 -13.07 8.75
C ASN A 231 -7.89 -12.12 9.75
N ASN A 232 -7.88 -12.41 11.06
CA ASN A 232 -8.51 -11.55 12.06
C ASN A 232 -7.62 -10.37 12.51
N ASN A 233 -6.37 -10.27 12.06
CA ASN A 233 -5.48 -9.16 12.42
C ASN A 233 -5.77 -7.86 11.64
N PHE A 234 -6.53 -7.97 10.56
CA PHE A 234 -6.91 -6.84 9.74
C PHE A 234 -8.38 -6.91 9.32
N MET A 235 -8.89 -5.81 8.79
CA MET A 235 -10.17 -5.74 8.11
C MET A 235 -9.97 -5.42 6.63
N PRO A 236 -10.55 -6.19 5.70
CA PRO A 236 -10.59 -5.82 4.30
C PRO A 236 -11.56 -4.65 4.08
N ILE A 237 -11.06 -3.58 3.44
CA ILE A 237 -11.83 -2.39 3.08
C ILE A 237 -11.71 -2.17 1.59
N ASN A 238 -12.83 -1.82 0.95
CA ASN A 238 -12.84 -1.44 -0.45
C ASN A 238 -12.74 0.09 -0.57
N ASN A 239 -11.73 0.56 -1.30
CA ASN A 239 -11.56 1.95 -1.69
C ASN A 239 -11.75 2.08 -3.22
N TYR A 240 -12.15 3.26 -3.69
CA TYR A 240 -12.55 3.50 -5.07
C TYR A 240 -11.85 4.71 -5.67
N MET A 241 -11.62 4.64 -6.97
CA MET A 241 -11.05 5.71 -7.76
C MET A 241 -11.81 5.93 -9.06
N ILE A 242 -11.60 7.11 -9.60
CA ILE A 242 -11.99 7.51 -10.95
C ILE A 242 -10.80 8.15 -11.66
N ALA A 243 -10.83 8.11 -12.99
CA ALA A 243 -9.97 8.93 -13.82
C ALA A 243 -10.79 9.69 -14.86
N THR A 244 -10.50 10.98 -14.99
CA THR A 244 -11.10 11.84 -16.04
C THR A 244 -10.56 11.47 -17.42
N GLU A 245 -11.15 12.04 -18.47
CA GLU A 245 -10.44 12.25 -19.74
C GLU A 245 -9.19 13.13 -19.51
N PRO A 246 -8.19 13.12 -20.43
CA PRO A 246 -7.03 13.98 -20.34
C PRO A 246 -7.46 15.45 -20.25
N LEU A 247 -7.04 16.16 -19.20
CA LEU A 247 -7.37 17.57 -19.03
C LEU A 247 -6.46 18.48 -19.84
N GLY A 248 -5.27 17.97 -20.21
CA GLY A 248 -4.18 18.75 -20.78
C GLY A 248 -3.34 19.43 -19.71
N GLU A 249 -2.06 19.66 -20.02
CA GLU A 249 -1.06 20.18 -19.08
C GLU A 249 -1.46 21.54 -18.48
N LYS A 250 -1.98 22.45 -19.31
CA LYS A 250 -2.41 23.78 -18.87
C LYS A 250 -3.48 23.68 -17.77
N THR A 251 -4.56 22.95 -18.03
CA THR A 251 -5.65 22.79 -17.07
C THR A 251 -5.20 22.02 -15.83
N ALA A 252 -4.31 21.03 -15.98
CA ALA A 252 -3.73 20.35 -14.84
C ALA A 252 -2.91 21.30 -13.95
N GLY A 253 -2.08 22.16 -14.55
CA GLY A 253 -1.32 23.20 -13.85
C GLY A 253 -2.19 24.27 -13.18
N ASP A 254 -3.36 24.58 -13.76
CA ASP A 254 -4.36 25.46 -13.14
C ASP A 254 -5.06 24.81 -11.92
N ILE A 255 -4.94 23.50 -11.74
CA ILE A 255 -5.55 22.73 -10.64
C ILE A 255 -4.54 22.39 -9.54
N ILE A 256 -3.38 21.83 -9.90
CA ILE A 256 -2.24 21.58 -9.00
C ILE A 256 -0.98 22.10 -9.67
N LYS A 257 -0.47 23.22 -9.19
CA LYS A 257 0.59 24.00 -9.83
C LYS A 257 1.87 23.20 -10.06
N ASN A 258 2.35 22.47 -9.05
CA ASN A 258 3.61 21.75 -9.12
C ASN A 258 3.45 20.23 -9.34
N ASN A 259 2.25 19.77 -9.74
CA ASN A 259 1.96 18.36 -10.01
C ASN A 259 2.30 17.42 -8.84
N TYR A 260 2.15 17.88 -7.60
CA TYR A 260 2.27 17.02 -6.42
C TYR A 260 1.08 16.04 -6.34
N ALA A 261 1.33 14.86 -5.77
CA ALA A 261 0.21 14.05 -5.28
C ALA A 261 -0.32 14.67 -3.99
N ILE A 262 -1.63 14.72 -3.86
CA ILE A 262 -2.30 15.31 -2.69
C ILE A 262 -3.03 14.21 -1.92
N CYS A 263 -3.00 14.30 -0.59
CA CYS A 263 -3.99 13.68 0.28
C CYS A 263 -4.41 14.67 1.36
N ASP A 264 -5.68 14.66 1.76
CA ASP A 264 -6.12 15.52 2.87
C ASP A 264 -6.09 14.83 4.24
N THR A 265 -6.30 15.63 5.28
CA THR A 265 -6.18 15.25 6.70
C THR A 265 -7.43 14.61 7.30
N ARG A 266 -8.51 14.45 6.53
CA ARG A 266 -9.76 13.84 7.03
C ARG A 266 -9.53 12.36 7.36
N PHE A 267 -10.37 11.79 8.22
CA PHE A 267 -10.29 10.36 8.52
C PHE A 267 -10.56 9.51 7.26
N ILE A 268 -11.59 9.90 6.49
CA ILE A 268 -11.84 9.36 5.16
C ILE A 268 -11.28 10.34 4.14
N ILE A 269 -10.00 10.14 3.85
CA ILE A 269 -9.21 10.99 2.96
C ILE A 269 -9.79 11.06 1.55
N ASP A 270 -9.68 12.23 0.93
CA ASP A 270 -9.54 12.30 -0.53
C ASP A 270 -8.06 12.38 -0.87
N TYR A 271 -7.70 11.71 -1.97
CA TYR A 271 -6.32 11.68 -2.46
C TYR A 271 -6.34 11.66 -3.99
N TYR A 272 -5.45 12.40 -4.61
CA TYR A 272 -5.47 12.58 -6.05
C TYR A 272 -4.12 13.02 -6.60
N ARG A 273 -3.94 12.78 -7.90
CA ARG A 273 -2.76 13.17 -8.69
C ARG A 273 -3.10 13.16 -10.17
N PHE A 274 -2.20 13.69 -10.99
CA PHE A 274 -2.31 13.51 -12.44
C PHE A 274 -1.61 12.23 -12.92
N SER A 275 -2.16 11.62 -13.97
CA SER A 275 -1.44 10.65 -14.81
C SER A 275 -0.44 11.33 -15.75
N GLU A 276 0.38 10.53 -16.44
CA GLU A 276 1.38 11.03 -17.40
C GLU A 276 0.75 11.80 -18.59
N ASP A 277 -0.50 11.49 -18.92
CA ASP A 277 -1.31 12.18 -19.93
C ASP A 277 -2.29 13.21 -19.32
N TRP A 278 -2.03 13.68 -18.10
CA TRP A 278 -2.78 14.76 -17.44
C TRP A 278 -4.25 14.46 -17.17
N ARG A 279 -4.60 13.21 -16.87
CA ARG A 279 -5.92 12.86 -16.30
C ARG A 279 -5.89 13.05 -14.81
N MET A 280 -6.93 13.63 -14.24
CA MET A 280 -7.11 13.62 -12.79
C MET A 280 -7.46 12.20 -12.35
N ILE A 281 -6.56 11.56 -11.60
CA ILE A 281 -6.86 10.33 -10.87
C ILE A 281 -7.27 10.73 -9.46
N PHE A 282 -8.54 10.49 -9.13
CA PHE A 282 -9.11 10.89 -7.86
C PHE A 282 -9.63 9.67 -7.10
N GLY A 283 -9.15 9.51 -5.87
CA GLY A 283 -9.59 8.50 -4.92
C GLY A 283 -10.25 9.11 -3.72
N GLY A 284 -11.31 8.46 -3.25
CA GLY A 284 -12.08 8.99 -2.15
C GLY A 284 -13.17 8.05 -1.69
N GLY A 285 -13.35 8.00 -0.37
CA GLY A 285 -14.37 7.17 0.26
C GLY A 285 -13.99 5.69 0.35
N GLU A 286 -14.67 5.01 1.26
CA GLU A 286 -14.40 3.61 1.61
C GLU A 286 -15.71 2.89 1.92
N THR A 287 -15.75 1.60 1.61
CA THR A 287 -16.85 0.71 1.99
C THR A 287 -16.34 -0.54 2.69
N TYR A 288 -17.12 -0.99 3.64
CA TYR A 288 -16.75 -2.03 4.61
C TYR A 288 -17.55 -3.30 4.33
N SER A 289 -17.60 -3.66 3.05
CA SER A 289 -18.34 -4.80 2.51
C SER A 289 -17.38 -5.69 1.72
N SER A 290 -17.70 -6.98 1.61
CA SER A 290 -17.00 -7.87 0.69
C SER A 290 -17.34 -7.62 -0.78
N LYS A 291 -18.42 -6.88 -1.07
CA LYS A 291 -18.81 -6.51 -2.44
C LYS A 291 -18.41 -5.07 -2.74
N PHE A 292 -17.90 -4.85 -3.95
CA PHE A 292 -17.68 -3.51 -4.47
C PHE A 292 -19.02 -2.81 -4.75
N LEU A 293 -19.03 -1.48 -4.69
CA LEU A 293 -20.19 -0.68 -5.08
C LEU A 293 -20.47 -0.84 -6.58
N ASN A 294 -21.74 -1.07 -6.92
CA ASN A 294 -22.18 -1.10 -8.32
C ASN A 294 -21.95 0.25 -9.03
N ASN A 295 -22.03 1.37 -8.29
CA ASN A 295 -21.81 2.71 -8.82
C ASN A 295 -20.67 3.44 -8.09
N SER A 296 -19.48 2.84 -8.10
CA SER A 296 -18.26 3.46 -7.55
C SER A 296 -17.93 4.80 -8.22
N LYS A 297 -18.24 4.93 -9.52
CA LYS A 297 -18.03 6.16 -10.29
C LYS A 297 -18.73 7.36 -9.65
N ASN A 298 -20.05 7.32 -9.48
CA ASN A 298 -20.78 8.46 -8.91
C ASN A 298 -20.43 8.69 -7.44
N PHE A 299 -20.10 7.63 -6.70
CA PHE A 299 -19.66 7.73 -5.31
C PHE A 299 -18.41 8.61 -5.16
N VAL A 300 -17.38 8.37 -5.97
CA VAL A 300 -16.14 9.16 -5.95
C VAL A 300 -16.34 10.52 -6.65
N LEU A 301 -17.11 10.56 -7.73
CA LEU A 301 -17.38 11.79 -8.51
C LEU A 301 -17.94 12.92 -7.64
N ASN A 302 -18.89 12.59 -6.76
CA ASN A 302 -19.48 13.56 -5.84
C ASN A 302 -18.45 14.16 -4.85
N ARG A 303 -17.38 13.42 -4.54
CA ARG A 303 -16.29 13.90 -3.68
C ARG A 303 -15.35 14.80 -4.49
N MET A 304 -14.96 14.37 -5.70
CA MET A 304 -14.15 15.18 -6.61
C MET A 304 -14.78 16.54 -6.89
N TYR A 305 -16.09 16.61 -7.14
CA TYR A 305 -16.78 17.89 -7.40
C TYR A 305 -16.89 18.83 -6.19
N LYS A 306 -16.73 18.32 -4.96
CA LYS A 306 -16.62 19.19 -3.78
C LYS A 306 -15.27 19.88 -3.74
N VAL A 307 -14.21 19.16 -4.10
CA VAL A 307 -12.83 19.71 -4.15
C VAL A 307 -12.65 20.59 -5.38
N PHE A 308 -13.07 20.11 -6.55
CA PHE A 308 -12.89 20.76 -7.85
C PHE A 308 -14.22 20.91 -8.60
N PRO A 309 -15.07 21.90 -8.24
CA PRO A 309 -16.31 22.17 -8.96
C PRO A 309 -16.11 22.45 -10.46
N MET A 310 -14.94 22.98 -10.84
CA MET A 310 -14.55 23.26 -12.22
C MET A 310 -14.44 22.00 -13.11
N LEU A 311 -14.32 20.81 -12.51
CA LEU A 311 -14.28 19.56 -13.25
C LEU A 311 -15.67 19.03 -13.63
N LYS A 312 -16.75 19.75 -13.27
CA LYS A 312 -18.10 19.45 -13.76
C LYS A 312 -18.13 19.59 -15.28
N GLY A 313 -18.56 18.53 -15.98
CA GLY A 313 -18.62 18.48 -17.44
C GLY A 313 -17.52 17.65 -18.10
N TYR A 314 -16.38 17.43 -17.43
CA TYR A 314 -15.36 16.49 -17.91
C TYR A 314 -15.87 15.06 -17.78
N LYS A 315 -15.58 14.24 -18.80
CA LYS A 315 -15.91 12.82 -18.82
C LYS A 315 -15.07 12.07 -17.81
N ILE A 316 -15.69 11.11 -17.15
CA ILE A 316 -14.98 10.08 -16.36
C ILE A 316 -14.90 8.82 -17.21
N GLU A 317 -13.70 8.54 -17.71
CA GLU A 317 -13.42 7.41 -18.59
C GLU A 317 -13.23 6.10 -17.83
N TYR A 318 -12.65 6.17 -16.62
CA TYR A 318 -12.36 4.99 -15.83
C TYR A 318 -12.90 5.11 -14.40
N SER A 319 -13.34 3.98 -13.85
CA SER A 319 -13.60 3.81 -12.42
C SER A 319 -13.22 2.40 -12.01
N TRP A 320 -12.58 2.27 -10.85
CA TRP A 320 -12.21 0.97 -10.31
C TRP A 320 -12.22 1.00 -8.78
N GLY A 321 -12.22 -0.18 -8.18
CA GLY A 321 -12.10 -0.37 -6.74
C GLY A 321 -11.03 -1.39 -6.39
N GLY A 322 -10.44 -1.25 -5.20
CA GLY A 322 -9.45 -2.18 -4.67
C GLY A 322 -9.69 -2.47 -3.20
N THR A 323 -9.42 -3.70 -2.79
CA THR A 323 -9.49 -4.13 -1.38
C THR A 323 -8.12 -3.99 -0.72
N LEU A 324 -8.03 -3.25 0.39
CA LEU A 324 -6.85 -3.17 1.24
C LEU A 324 -7.09 -3.83 2.59
N ALA A 325 -6.04 -4.33 3.22
CA ALA A 325 -6.07 -4.80 4.60
C ALA A 325 -5.73 -3.66 5.56
N VAL A 326 -6.59 -3.45 6.55
CA VAL A 326 -6.41 -2.43 7.59
C VAL A 326 -6.33 -3.06 8.96
N THR A 327 -5.18 -2.93 9.61
CA THR A 327 -4.96 -3.36 10.99
C THR A 327 -5.54 -2.34 11.97
N VAL A 328 -5.81 -2.77 13.21
CA VAL A 328 -6.38 -1.88 14.26
C VAL A 328 -5.44 -0.72 14.58
N ASN A 329 -4.16 -1.01 14.81
CA ASN A 329 -3.13 0.00 15.08
C ASN A 329 -2.63 0.73 13.81
N ARG A 330 -3.11 0.32 12.62
CA ARG A 330 -2.74 0.85 11.30
C ARG A 330 -1.27 0.67 10.92
N LEU A 331 -0.56 -0.21 11.60
CA LEU A 331 0.82 -0.59 11.26
C LEU A 331 0.83 -1.91 10.45
N PRO A 332 1.86 -2.17 9.62
CA PRO A 332 1.99 -3.42 8.88
C PRO A 332 2.10 -4.63 9.80
N ASP A 333 1.46 -5.74 9.42
CA ASP A 333 1.45 -7.01 10.14
C ASP A 333 2.36 -8.01 9.44
N PHE A 334 3.50 -8.29 10.07
CA PHE A 334 4.51 -9.24 9.59
C PHE A 334 4.56 -10.40 10.57
N GLY A 335 4.81 -11.60 10.08
CA GLY A 335 4.95 -12.73 10.98
C GLY A 335 5.38 -14.00 10.29
N THR A 336 5.57 -15.01 11.12
CA THR A 336 5.94 -16.35 10.69
C THR A 336 4.98 -17.39 11.26
N LEU A 337 4.83 -18.50 10.55
CA LEU A 337 4.07 -19.69 10.95
C LEU A 337 4.88 -20.94 10.62
N MET A 338 4.41 -22.11 11.07
CA MET A 338 5.01 -23.41 10.76
C MET A 338 6.51 -23.45 11.09
N ASN A 339 6.86 -23.03 12.32
CA ASN A 339 8.25 -22.93 12.79
C ASN A 339 9.18 -22.18 11.80
N ASN A 340 8.78 -20.98 11.39
CA ASN A 340 9.48 -20.12 10.43
C ASN A 340 9.58 -20.68 9.00
N LYS A 341 8.81 -21.72 8.64
CA LYS A 341 8.73 -22.18 7.24
C LYS A 341 7.83 -21.29 6.39
N LEU A 342 6.83 -20.65 7.00
CA LEU A 342 5.95 -19.70 6.33
C LEU A 342 6.19 -18.30 6.86
N LEU A 343 6.40 -17.33 5.97
CA LEU A 343 6.53 -15.92 6.28
C LEU A 343 5.42 -15.14 5.58
N TYR A 344 4.86 -14.13 6.23
CA TYR A 344 3.86 -13.26 5.63
C TYR A 344 4.13 -11.79 5.96
N ALA A 345 3.66 -10.91 5.07
CA ALA A 345 3.60 -9.47 5.31
C ALA A 345 2.34 -8.89 4.65
N GLN A 346 1.56 -8.16 5.44
CA GLN A 346 0.22 -7.69 5.08
C GLN A 346 -0.18 -6.45 5.90
N GLY A 347 -1.43 -5.99 5.75
CA GLY A 347 -2.00 -5.03 6.70
C GLY A 347 -1.43 -3.61 6.59
N TYR A 348 -0.85 -3.24 5.44
CA TYR A 348 -0.19 -1.95 5.22
C TYR A 348 -1.09 -0.71 5.37
N SER A 349 -2.40 -0.88 5.61
CA SER A 349 -3.30 0.17 6.07
C SER A 349 -3.37 1.43 5.19
N GLY A 350 -3.21 1.26 3.88
CA GLY A 350 -3.23 2.34 2.88
C GLY A 350 -1.86 3.00 2.64
N HIS A 351 -0.81 2.59 3.35
CA HIS A 351 0.57 3.06 3.17
C HIS A 351 1.47 1.92 2.67
N GLY A 352 1.06 1.26 1.58
CA GLY A 352 1.67 0.01 1.14
C GLY A 352 2.69 0.13 0.02
N LEU A 353 2.69 1.19 -0.79
CA LEU A 353 3.44 1.19 -2.06
C LEU A 353 4.95 0.93 -1.87
N SER A 354 5.59 1.74 -1.02
CA SER A 354 7.00 1.59 -0.64
C SER A 354 7.21 0.37 0.27
N LEU A 355 6.49 0.32 1.40
CA LEU A 355 6.66 -0.70 2.43
C LEU A 355 6.39 -2.14 1.95
N SER A 356 5.42 -2.37 1.07
CA SER A 356 5.13 -3.73 0.57
C SER A 356 6.17 -4.19 -0.45
N THR A 357 6.73 -3.28 -1.24
CA THR A 357 7.89 -3.59 -2.10
C THR A 357 9.10 -3.92 -1.21
N PHE A 358 9.36 -3.11 -0.20
CA PHE A 358 10.46 -3.30 0.73
C PHE A 358 10.32 -4.56 1.60
N ALA A 359 9.11 -4.92 2.00
CA ALA A 359 8.81 -6.15 2.74
C ALA A 359 9.36 -7.38 2.02
N GLY A 360 9.34 -7.40 0.68
CA GLY A 360 9.89 -8.50 -0.09
C GLY A 360 11.40 -8.69 0.09
N LYS A 361 12.16 -7.59 0.21
CA LYS A 361 13.59 -7.58 0.54
C LYS A 361 13.82 -8.11 1.95
N LEU A 362 13.08 -7.59 2.94
CA LEU A 362 13.19 -8.02 4.34
C LEU A 362 12.85 -9.50 4.54
N ILE A 363 11.87 -10.03 3.81
CA ILE A 363 11.53 -11.46 3.82
C ILE A 363 12.68 -12.30 3.27
N ALA A 364 13.33 -11.84 2.19
CA ALA A 364 14.48 -12.55 1.63
C ALA A 364 15.69 -12.51 2.58
N GLU A 365 15.93 -11.39 3.25
CA GLU A 365 16.94 -11.26 4.32
C GLU A 365 16.66 -12.23 5.48
N LYS A 366 15.40 -12.29 5.94
CA LYS A 366 14.95 -13.21 7.00
C LYS A 366 15.16 -14.68 6.62
N ILE A 367 14.88 -15.06 5.38
CA ILE A 367 15.09 -16.43 4.88
C ILE A 367 16.58 -16.80 4.88
N ASP A 368 17.47 -15.83 4.61
CA ASP A 368 18.93 -15.99 4.70
C ASP A 368 19.48 -15.96 6.14
N GLY A 369 18.62 -15.79 7.14
CA GLY A 369 19.01 -15.77 8.55
C GLY A 369 19.28 -14.37 9.13
N PHE A 370 19.16 -13.30 8.33
CA PHE A 370 19.25 -11.91 8.81
C PHE A 370 17.88 -11.45 9.32
N ASN A 371 17.70 -11.49 10.63
CA ASN A 371 16.38 -11.45 11.26
C ASN A 371 15.93 -10.05 11.69
N GLU A 372 16.89 -9.18 11.99
CA GLU A 372 16.72 -8.00 12.84
C GLU A 372 15.67 -7.04 12.27
N ARG A 373 15.72 -6.79 10.95
CA ARG A 373 14.89 -5.79 10.29
C ARG A 373 13.47 -6.26 10.03
N PHE A 374 13.30 -7.54 9.72
CA PHE A 374 11.97 -8.16 9.64
C PHE A 374 11.32 -8.21 11.03
N ASP A 375 12.11 -8.52 12.06
CA ASP A 375 11.63 -8.67 13.44
C ASP A 375 11.18 -7.34 14.06
N LEU A 376 11.65 -6.19 13.56
CA LEU A 376 11.10 -4.89 13.92
C LEU A 376 9.61 -4.78 13.58
N PHE A 377 9.16 -5.37 12.47
CA PHE A 377 7.73 -5.40 12.14
C PHE A 377 7.00 -6.51 12.86
N SER A 378 7.58 -7.72 12.96
CA SER A 378 6.88 -8.86 13.57
C SER A 378 6.70 -8.75 15.09
N LYS A 379 7.46 -7.87 15.75
CA LYS A 379 7.30 -7.55 17.18
C LYS A 379 6.16 -6.57 17.45
N ILE A 380 5.57 -5.95 16.43
CA ILE A 380 4.44 -5.05 16.60
C ILE A 380 3.23 -5.88 17.06
N ASN A 381 2.66 -5.54 18.23
CA ASN A 381 1.49 -6.23 18.73
C ASN A 381 0.24 -5.81 17.94
N HIS A 382 -0.40 -6.78 17.29
CA HIS A 382 -1.65 -6.57 16.56
C HIS A 382 -2.83 -7.17 17.32
N LEU A 383 -3.83 -6.34 17.61
CA LEU A 383 -5.09 -6.81 18.15
C LEU A 383 -5.84 -7.63 17.10
N SER A 384 -6.00 -8.93 17.35
CA SER A 384 -6.90 -9.77 16.57
C SER A 384 -8.35 -9.47 16.94
N ILE A 385 -9.19 -9.24 15.94
CA ILE A 385 -10.60 -8.88 16.16
C ILE A 385 -11.37 -10.16 16.52
N PRO A 386 -11.97 -10.25 17.73
CA PRO A 386 -12.67 -11.46 18.18
C PRO A 386 -13.94 -11.70 17.35
N GLY A 387 -14.38 -12.97 17.28
CA GLY A 387 -15.63 -13.35 16.61
C GLY A 387 -15.58 -13.38 15.08
N GLY A 388 -14.38 -13.29 14.49
CA GLY A 388 -14.16 -13.45 13.04
C GLY A 388 -14.95 -12.46 12.19
N SER A 389 -15.29 -12.86 10.96
CA SER A 389 -15.93 -11.96 9.99
C SER A 389 -17.29 -11.40 10.41
N LEU A 390 -18.05 -12.11 11.27
CA LEU A 390 -19.40 -11.73 11.70
C LEU A 390 -19.37 -10.56 12.70
N VAL A 391 -18.44 -10.57 13.64
CA VAL A 391 -18.32 -9.55 14.70
C VAL A 391 -17.41 -8.39 14.26
N ARG A 392 -16.42 -8.66 13.41
CA ARG A 392 -15.49 -7.65 12.89
C ARG A 392 -16.20 -6.51 12.16
N ARG A 393 -17.21 -6.81 11.34
CA ARG A 393 -17.88 -5.81 10.50
C ARG A 393 -18.68 -4.77 11.32
N PRO A 394 -19.54 -5.16 12.28
CA PRO A 394 -20.23 -4.20 13.15
C PRO A 394 -19.28 -3.30 13.94
N ILE A 395 -18.26 -3.86 14.62
CA ILE A 395 -17.32 -3.08 15.46
C ILE A 395 -16.69 -1.93 14.67
N TYR A 396 -16.17 -2.25 13.50
CA TYR A 396 -15.54 -1.24 12.67
C TYR A 396 -16.54 -0.24 12.11
N SER A 397 -17.70 -0.71 11.63
CA SER A 397 -18.74 0.19 11.11
C SER A 397 -19.13 1.26 12.12
N THR A 398 -19.22 0.89 13.41
CA THR A 398 -19.45 1.83 14.51
C THR A 398 -18.29 2.80 14.71
N ALA A 399 -17.03 2.31 14.72
CA ALA A 399 -15.86 3.18 14.84
C ALA A 399 -15.79 4.21 13.70
N ILE A 400 -16.11 3.79 12.47
CA ILE A 400 -16.11 4.68 11.30
C ILE A 400 -17.26 5.68 11.36
N PHE A 401 -18.45 5.26 11.81
CA PHE A 401 -19.56 6.18 12.02
C PHE A 401 -19.18 7.27 13.02
N TYR A 402 -18.53 6.90 14.12
CA TYR A 402 -17.96 7.84 15.09
C TYR A 402 -16.97 8.82 14.43
N TYR A 403 -15.99 8.33 13.65
CA TYR A 403 -15.02 9.20 12.99
C TYR A 403 -15.64 10.08 11.89
N LYS A 404 -16.63 9.59 11.14
CA LYS A 404 -17.40 10.40 10.19
C LYS A 404 -18.16 11.52 10.89
N LEU A 405 -18.77 11.22 12.04
CA LEU A 405 -19.49 12.21 12.83
C LEU A 405 -18.51 13.25 13.40
N ARG A 406 -17.36 12.81 13.88
CA ARG A 406 -16.29 13.70 14.36
C ARG A 406 -15.84 14.65 13.27
N ASP A 407 -15.51 14.16 12.07
CA ASP A 407 -15.07 14.99 10.94
C ASP A 407 -16.17 15.92 10.37
N LEU A 408 -17.45 15.70 10.73
CA LEU A 408 -18.56 16.58 10.38
C LEU A 408 -18.79 17.67 11.43
N LEU A 409 -18.53 17.37 12.70
CA LEU A 409 -18.82 18.24 13.84
C LEU A 409 -17.63 19.12 14.26
N PHE A 410 -16.41 18.68 13.97
CA PHE A 410 -15.15 19.30 14.34
C PHE A 410 -14.24 19.33 13.12
#